data_AF-A0A2E5WKL4-F1
#
_entry.id   AF-A0A2E5WKL4-F1
#
_cell.length_a   1.000
_cell.length_b   1.000
_cell.length_c   1.000
_cell.angle_alpha   90.00
_cell.angle_beta   90.00
_cell.angle_gamma   90.00
#
_symmetry.space_group_name_H-M   'P 1'
#
loop_
_entity.id
_entity.type
_entity.pdbx_description
1 polymer ?
#
loop_
_entity_poly.entity_id
_entity_poly.type
_entity_poly.pdbx_seq_one_letter_code
_entity_poly.pdbx_strand_id
1 'polypeptide(L)'
;MISFFLEKYMTIKYADVANQYASQYLITQSQEKVFAEIETILQNTEFYHGTGRYAYEIINESKYEGTSNQTTDILEKILTEGINPNKDLFNDDLFLEASKNTISLSKNRTYAKLYAMLFMDQNQKLDFQFLSQKFLWFMFLLLISKKILFKTSGKFLKKSFLKRLESKSKPKSYDVNLWSSTFRNDNKYKGKSLSLLLNGNSTIHENYPVVLGVKRNQIQTLNLDNKPHFKIFESRTDQSILPEKISHIQVPFKKIDETQILISKFDLEIPILPLEYLELYNFHLRLSQLFEGDC
;
A
#
# COMPACT_ATOMS: atom_id res chain seq x y z
N MET A 1 -1.64 20.96 -19.50
CA MET A 1 -2.36 22.16 -19.01
C MET A 1 -3.07 21.89 -17.69
N ILE A 2 -3.98 20.91 -17.58
CA ILE A 2 -4.67 20.56 -16.31
C ILE A 2 -3.70 20.09 -15.20
N SER A 3 -2.65 19.33 -15.53
CA SER A 3 -1.65 18.90 -14.53
C SER A 3 -0.89 20.08 -13.91
N PHE A 4 -0.52 21.07 -14.72
CA PHE A 4 0.22 22.25 -14.26
C PHE A 4 -0.60 23.14 -13.31
N PHE A 5 -1.88 23.36 -13.60
CA PHE A 5 -2.77 24.13 -12.72
C PHE A 5 -3.07 23.38 -11.42
N LEU A 6 -3.28 22.07 -11.47
CA LEU A 6 -3.43 21.23 -10.28
C LEU A 6 -2.16 21.23 -9.44
N GLU A 7 -0.99 21.04 -10.05
CA GLU A 7 0.30 21.05 -9.36
C GLU A 7 0.53 22.38 -8.65
N LYS A 8 0.39 23.51 -9.36
CA LYS A 8 0.55 24.84 -8.76
C LYS A 8 -0.43 25.12 -7.63
N TYR A 9 -1.71 24.74 -7.79
CA TYR A 9 -2.73 24.91 -6.76
C TYR A 9 -2.42 24.07 -5.50
N MET A 10 -1.96 22.84 -5.69
CA MET A 10 -1.65 21.92 -4.59
C MET A 10 -0.36 22.33 -3.87
N THR A 11 0.68 22.78 -4.58
CA THR A 11 1.89 23.32 -3.94
C THR A 11 1.54 24.51 -3.05
N ILE A 12 0.75 25.47 -3.54
CA ILE A 12 0.38 26.67 -2.76
C ILE A 12 -0.47 26.29 -1.53
N LYS A 13 -1.48 25.43 -1.70
CA LYS A 13 -2.41 25.07 -0.62
C LYS A 13 -1.74 24.30 0.53
N TYR A 14 -0.71 23.52 0.24
CA TYR A 14 -0.07 22.65 1.22
C TYR A 14 1.29 23.17 1.71
N ALA A 15 1.85 24.23 1.09
CA ALA A 15 3.13 24.81 1.49
C ALA A 15 3.16 25.28 2.94
N ASP A 16 2.16 26.06 3.37
CA ASP A 16 2.14 26.60 4.74
C ASP A 16 2.01 25.49 5.78
N VAL A 17 1.21 24.45 5.47
CA VAL A 17 1.01 23.29 6.36
C VAL A 17 2.27 22.42 6.42
N ALA A 18 2.93 22.19 5.27
CA ALA A 18 4.17 21.44 5.20
C ALA A 18 5.31 22.16 5.95
N ASN A 19 5.44 23.48 5.75
CA ASN A 19 6.43 24.31 6.44
C ASN A 19 6.17 24.36 7.95
N GLN A 20 4.92 24.51 8.37
CA GLN A 20 4.55 24.47 9.78
C GLN A 20 4.91 23.11 10.41
N TYR A 21 4.55 22.00 9.75
CA TYR A 21 4.86 20.66 10.25
C TYR A 21 6.38 20.40 10.29
N ALA A 22 7.11 20.77 9.25
CA ALA A 22 8.57 20.70 9.20
C ALA A 22 9.21 21.49 10.35
N SER A 23 8.75 22.73 10.59
CA SER A 23 9.25 23.57 11.69
C SER A 23 8.94 23.01 13.08
N GLN A 24 7.89 22.22 13.23
CA GLN A 24 7.48 21.62 14.50
C GLN A 24 8.23 20.31 14.82
N TYR A 25 8.62 19.54 13.81
CA TYR A 25 9.13 18.17 14.01
C TYR A 25 10.53 17.89 13.45
N LEU A 26 11.09 18.79 12.63
CA LEU A 26 12.49 18.71 12.15
C LEU A 26 13.42 19.62 12.96
N ILE A 27 13.03 19.99 14.19
CA ILE A 27 13.71 21.01 15.02
C ILE A 27 15.19 20.67 15.29
N THR A 28 15.57 19.39 15.26
CA THR A 28 16.91 18.92 15.67
C THR A 28 17.86 18.56 14.52
N GLN A 29 17.37 18.42 13.29
CA GLN A 29 18.20 18.09 12.12
C GLN A 29 17.82 18.98 10.94
N SER A 30 18.81 19.41 10.14
CA SER A 30 18.48 20.13 8.91
C SER A 30 17.62 19.23 8.01
N GLN A 31 16.54 19.80 7.48
CA GLN A 31 15.63 19.12 6.55
C GLN A 31 16.39 18.45 5.39
N GLU A 32 17.44 19.11 4.90
CA GLU A 32 18.34 18.59 3.86
C GLU A 32 18.97 17.25 4.24
N LYS A 33 19.42 17.10 5.50
CA LYS A 33 20.04 15.86 5.97
C LYS A 33 19.02 14.71 6.01
N VAL A 34 17.84 14.98 6.57
CA VAL A 34 16.76 13.98 6.64
C VAL A 34 16.33 13.54 5.23
N PHE A 35 16.24 14.47 4.28
CA PHE A 35 15.88 14.14 2.91
C PHE A 35 16.99 13.35 2.19
N ALA A 36 18.26 13.69 2.40
CA ALA A 36 19.38 12.93 1.85
C ALA A 36 19.42 11.47 2.38
N GLU A 37 19.13 11.27 3.67
CA GLU A 37 19.01 9.94 4.27
C GLU A 37 17.84 9.14 3.67
N ILE A 38 16.67 9.79 3.52
CA ILE A 38 15.50 9.21 2.84
C ILE A 38 15.89 8.79 1.41
N GLU A 39 16.46 9.70 0.61
CA GLU A 39 16.86 9.43 -0.77
C GLU A 39 17.80 8.24 -0.86
N THR A 40 18.80 8.16 0.02
CA THR A 40 19.76 7.04 0.06
C THR A 40 19.04 5.70 0.31
N ILE A 41 18.10 5.67 1.24
CA ILE A 41 17.32 4.47 1.55
C ILE A 41 16.38 4.10 0.40
N LEU A 42 15.71 5.08 -0.21
CA LEU A 42 14.77 4.85 -1.32
C LEU A 42 15.50 4.37 -2.58
N GLN A 43 16.69 4.88 -2.88
CA GLN A 43 17.51 4.41 -4.01
C GLN A 43 17.85 2.91 -3.92
N ASN A 44 18.07 2.40 -2.71
CA ASN A 44 18.31 0.97 -2.46
C ASN A 44 17.02 0.14 -2.37
N THR A 45 15.85 0.74 -2.56
CA THR A 45 14.54 0.07 -2.51
C THR A 45 13.98 -0.10 -3.92
N GLU A 46 13.37 -1.25 -4.20
CA GLU A 46 12.71 -1.51 -5.50
C GLU A 46 11.20 -1.76 -5.37
N PHE A 47 10.81 -2.44 -4.30
CA PHE A 47 9.42 -2.76 -4.05
C PHE A 47 8.98 -2.33 -2.67
N TYR A 48 7.67 -2.13 -2.53
CA TYR A 48 7.01 -1.76 -1.30
C TYR A 48 5.87 -2.73 -1.01
N HIS A 49 5.73 -3.12 0.25
CA HIS A 49 4.62 -3.93 0.74
C HIS A 49 3.85 -3.15 1.82
N GLY A 50 2.57 -2.89 1.60
CA GLY A 50 1.71 -2.22 2.57
C GLY A 50 0.95 -3.23 3.44
N THR A 51 0.97 -3.04 4.75
CA THR A 51 0.28 -3.87 5.74
C THR A 51 -0.10 -3.05 6.98
N GLY A 52 -0.61 -3.70 8.03
CA GLY A 52 -0.80 -3.11 9.36
C GLY A 52 0.17 -3.70 10.38
N ARG A 53 0.24 -3.08 11.56
CA ARG A 53 0.91 -3.69 12.72
C ARG A 53 0.23 -4.98 13.13
N TYR A 54 -1.10 -4.96 13.15
CA TYR A 54 -1.93 -6.10 13.50
C TYR A 54 -2.85 -6.48 12.34
N ALA A 55 -3.22 -7.76 12.28
CA ALA A 55 -4.31 -8.24 11.45
C ALA A 55 -5.13 -9.27 12.22
N TYR A 56 -6.37 -9.49 11.81
CA TYR A 56 -7.15 -10.59 12.35
C TYR A 56 -6.51 -11.93 11.94
N GLU A 57 -6.45 -12.85 12.88
CA GLU A 57 -5.89 -14.17 12.66
C GLU A 57 -6.69 -14.90 11.58
N ILE A 58 -5.98 -15.57 10.68
CA ILE A 58 -6.57 -16.30 9.56
C ILE A 58 -7.16 -17.61 10.05
N ILE A 59 -8.41 -17.88 9.69
CA ILE A 59 -9.01 -19.20 9.86
C ILE A 59 -8.69 -20.01 8.59
N ASN A 60 -7.98 -21.14 8.75
CA ASN A 60 -7.44 -22.00 7.67
C ASN A 60 -6.17 -21.42 6.99
N GLU A 61 -5.98 -21.68 5.69
CA GLU A 61 -4.74 -21.38 4.95
C GLU A 61 -4.75 -20.00 4.28
N SER A 62 -5.89 -19.29 4.30
CA SER A 62 -6.03 -18.01 3.61
C SER A 62 -6.96 -17.06 4.36
N LYS A 63 -6.55 -15.79 4.43
CA LYS A 63 -7.39 -14.69 4.96
C LYS A 63 -8.73 -14.54 4.23
N TYR A 64 -8.85 -15.18 3.08
CA TYR A 64 -10.05 -15.23 2.25
C TYR A 64 -10.94 -16.43 2.52
N GLU A 65 -10.57 -17.28 3.47
CA GLU A 65 -11.38 -18.41 3.92
C GLU A 65 -12.02 -18.14 5.29
N GLY A 66 -11.56 -17.10 5.99
CA GLY A 66 -12.14 -16.56 7.20
C GLY A 66 -11.09 -15.89 8.10
N THR A 67 -11.53 -15.08 9.04
CA THR A 67 -10.68 -14.52 10.09
C THR A 67 -11.34 -14.64 11.46
N SER A 68 -10.56 -14.84 12.52
CA SER A 68 -11.05 -14.90 13.89
C SER A 68 -11.14 -13.50 14.50
N ASN A 69 -11.67 -13.38 15.72
CA ASN A 69 -11.64 -12.11 16.47
C ASN A 69 -10.29 -11.86 17.15
N GLN A 70 -9.37 -12.83 17.10
CA GLN A 70 -8.02 -12.68 17.64
C GLN A 70 -7.15 -11.91 16.66
N THR A 71 -6.16 -11.19 17.19
CA THR A 71 -5.25 -10.37 16.39
C THR A 71 -3.85 -10.94 16.46
N THR A 72 -3.17 -11.00 15.32
CA THR A 72 -1.77 -11.37 15.22
C THR A 72 -0.92 -10.13 15.02
N ASP A 73 0.24 -10.07 15.68
CA ASP A 73 1.25 -9.06 15.40
C ASP A 73 1.97 -9.40 14.09
N ILE A 74 1.61 -8.67 13.05
CA ILE A 74 2.13 -8.89 11.70
C ILE A 74 3.56 -8.39 11.59
N LEU A 75 3.91 -7.29 12.25
CA LEU A 75 5.26 -6.77 12.17
C LEU A 75 6.24 -7.70 12.90
N GLU A 76 5.88 -8.19 14.09
CA GLU A 76 6.68 -9.17 14.82
C GLU A 76 6.87 -10.46 14.02
N LYS A 77 5.79 -10.98 13.42
CA LYS A 77 5.88 -12.15 12.54
C LYS A 77 6.82 -11.92 11.35
N ILE A 78 6.75 -10.75 10.72
CA ILE A 78 7.63 -10.40 9.60
C ILE A 78 9.09 -10.30 10.03
N LEU A 79 9.37 -9.74 11.20
CA LEU A 79 10.74 -9.65 11.72
C LEU A 79 11.30 -11.03 12.11
N THR A 80 10.43 -11.97 12.47
CA THR A 80 10.82 -13.34 12.87
C THR A 80 10.99 -14.27 11.66
N GLU A 81 10.00 -14.32 10.78
CA GLU A 81 9.86 -15.34 9.72
C GLU A 81 10.00 -14.76 8.31
N GLY A 82 9.99 -13.44 8.17
CA GLY A 82 9.82 -12.77 6.88
C GLY A 82 8.37 -12.76 6.39
N ILE A 83 8.20 -12.31 5.15
CA ILE A 83 6.92 -12.34 4.44
C ILE A 83 6.87 -13.60 3.60
N ASN A 84 5.98 -14.53 3.97
CA ASN A 84 5.78 -15.76 3.23
C ASN A 84 4.64 -15.60 2.19
N PRO A 85 4.79 -16.20 0.99
CA PRO A 85 3.72 -16.24 0.00
C PRO A 85 2.48 -16.93 0.57
N ASN A 86 1.30 -16.37 0.32
CA ASN A 86 0.03 -16.94 0.76
C ASN A 86 -0.98 -16.99 -0.39
N LYS A 87 -2.04 -17.78 -0.22
CA LYS A 87 -3.14 -17.86 -1.19
C LYS A 87 -3.90 -16.53 -1.22
N ASP A 88 -4.02 -15.94 -2.40
CA ASP A 88 -4.68 -14.68 -2.65
C ASP A 88 -5.92 -14.83 -3.55
N LEU A 89 -6.97 -14.02 -3.33
CA LEU A 89 -8.15 -13.93 -4.22
C LEU A 89 -7.77 -13.63 -5.66
N PHE A 90 -6.67 -12.92 -5.83
CA PHE A 90 -6.12 -12.57 -7.11
C PHE A 90 -5.44 -13.76 -7.81
N ASN A 91 -5.18 -14.88 -7.13
CA ASN A 91 -4.50 -16.03 -7.70
C ASN A 91 -5.41 -16.86 -8.64
N ASP A 92 -6.70 -17.05 -8.31
CA ASP A 92 -7.57 -18.00 -9.02
C ASP A 92 -8.09 -17.51 -10.39
N ASP A 93 -8.17 -16.20 -10.60
CA ASP A 93 -8.74 -15.58 -11.82
C ASP A 93 -7.72 -14.76 -12.63
N LEU A 94 -6.59 -14.34 -12.03
CA LEU A 94 -5.54 -13.59 -12.72
C LEU A 94 -4.37 -14.44 -13.20
N PHE A 95 -4.18 -15.64 -12.64
CA PHE A 95 -3.11 -16.56 -13.00
C PHE A 95 -3.73 -17.84 -13.57
N LEU A 96 -3.37 -18.18 -14.81
CA LEU A 96 -3.84 -19.41 -15.48
C LEU A 96 -3.30 -20.69 -14.83
N GLU A 97 -2.46 -20.57 -13.80
CA GLU A 97 -2.00 -21.66 -12.96
C GLU A 97 -2.66 -21.51 -11.59
N ALA A 98 -3.73 -22.26 -11.39
CA ALA A 98 -4.29 -22.50 -10.07
C ALA A 98 -3.16 -22.94 -9.13
N SER A 99 -3.04 -22.30 -7.96
CA SER A 99 -2.19 -22.68 -6.80
C SER A 99 -0.81 -22.03 -6.59
N LYS A 100 -0.48 -20.86 -7.18
CA LYS A 100 0.72 -20.15 -6.71
C LYS A 100 0.40 -19.22 -5.54
N ASN A 101 0.84 -19.57 -4.33
CA ASN A 101 0.92 -18.63 -3.21
C ASN A 101 1.81 -17.45 -3.62
N THR A 102 1.36 -16.21 -3.38
CA THR A 102 2.12 -15.02 -3.78
C THR A 102 2.14 -13.95 -2.70
N ILE A 103 3.04 -12.99 -2.87
CA ILE A 103 3.12 -11.76 -2.10
C ILE A 103 2.79 -10.57 -3.03
N SER A 104 1.89 -9.70 -2.59
CA SER A 104 1.62 -8.41 -3.24
C SER A 104 2.73 -7.42 -2.97
N LEU A 105 3.32 -6.87 -4.02
CA LEU A 105 4.32 -5.81 -3.98
C LEU A 105 3.89 -4.66 -4.88
N SER A 106 4.44 -3.47 -4.64
CA SER A 106 4.27 -2.31 -5.52
C SER A 106 5.61 -1.65 -5.79
N LYS A 107 5.84 -1.21 -7.02
CA LYS A 107 6.96 -0.28 -7.31
C LYS A 107 6.66 1.13 -6.83
N ASN A 108 5.38 1.45 -6.60
CA ASN A 108 4.96 2.78 -6.19
C ASN A 108 4.73 2.82 -4.68
N ARG A 109 5.63 3.52 -3.97
CA ARG A 109 5.55 3.72 -2.51
C ARG A 109 4.22 4.33 -2.08
N THR A 110 3.73 5.35 -2.78
CA THR A 110 2.47 6.02 -2.46
C THR A 110 1.29 5.07 -2.54
N TYR A 111 1.28 4.16 -3.52
CA TYR A 111 0.26 3.12 -3.63
C TYR A 111 0.33 2.12 -2.48
N ALA A 112 1.52 1.61 -2.13
CA ALA A 112 1.70 0.71 -1.00
C ALA A 112 1.28 1.37 0.33
N LYS A 113 1.63 2.65 0.53
CA LYS A 113 1.16 3.46 1.66
C LYS A 113 -0.35 3.53 1.71
N LEU A 114 -1.03 3.86 0.61
CA LEU A 114 -2.50 3.95 0.59
C LEU A 114 -3.18 2.64 0.96
N TYR A 115 -2.59 1.52 0.56
CA TYR A 115 -3.06 0.21 0.99
C TYR A 115 -2.84 -0.01 2.49
N ALA A 116 -1.64 0.30 3.01
CA ALA A 116 -1.32 0.23 4.44
C ALA A 116 -2.27 1.09 5.29
N MET A 117 -2.69 2.27 4.80
CA MET A 117 -3.62 3.17 5.50
C MET A 117 -4.98 2.53 5.79
N LEU A 118 -5.39 1.47 5.07
CA LEU A 118 -6.61 0.72 5.39
C LEU A 118 -6.51 0.02 6.76
N PHE A 119 -5.30 -0.23 7.26
CA PHE A 119 -5.05 -0.84 8.57
C PHE A 119 -4.98 0.16 9.72
N MET A 120 -5.06 1.46 9.46
CA MET A 120 -5.09 2.48 10.52
C MET A 120 -6.38 2.36 11.33
N ASP A 121 -6.28 2.28 12.67
CA ASP A 121 -7.43 2.36 13.58
C ASP A 121 -8.29 3.59 13.21
N GLN A 122 -9.60 3.39 13.11
CA GLN A 122 -10.57 4.45 12.80
C GLN A 122 -10.52 5.65 13.76
N ASN A 123 -9.98 5.48 14.96
CA ASN A 123 -9.81 6.54 15.96
C ASN A 123 -8.46 7.27 15.83
N GLN A 124 -7.61 6.87 14.89
CA GLN A 124 -6.29 7.44 14.68
C GLN A 124 -6.19 8.17 13.33
N LYS A 125 -5.18 9.03 13.23
CA LYS A 125 -4.79 9.73 12.00
C LYS A 125 -3.29 10.00 12.04
N LEU A 126 -2.67 10.11 10.87
CA LEU A 126 -1.33 10.67 10.76
C LEU A 126 -1.34 12.14 11.18
N ASP A 127 -0.24 12.60 11.76
CA ASP A 127 -0.12 14.00 12.16
C ASP A 127 0.03 14.92 10.95
N PHE A 128 0.66 14.41 9.88
CA PHE A 128 0.75 15.08 8.59
C PHE A 128 0.52 14.10 7.44
N GLN A 129 -0.24 14.55 6.44
CA GLN A 129 -0.48 13.78 5.23
C GLN A 129 -0.53 14.72 4.02
N PHE A 130 0.34 14.49 3.04
CA PHE A 130 0.31 15.21 1.80
C PHE A 130 -0.71 14.57 0.87
N LEU A 131 -1.76 15.32 0.53
CA LEU A 131 -2.94 14.87 -0.21
C LEU A 131 -3.81 13.88 0.58
N SER A 132 -5.13 14.06 0.51
CA SER A 132 -6.04 13.14 1.21
C SER A 132 -6.00 11.75 0.57
N GLN A 133 -6.17 10.71 1.40
CA GLN A 133 -6.25 9.31 0.94
C GLN A 133 -7.31 9.13 -0.14
N LYS A 134 -8.47 9.78 0.01
CA LYS A 134 -9.56 9.77 -0.98
C LYS A 134 -9.13 10.31 -2.33
N PHE A 135 -8.44 11.46 -2.32
CA PHE A 135 -7.95 12.09 -3.55
C PHE A 135 -6.92 11.19 -4.24
N LEU A 136 -5.98 10.64 -3.48
CA LEU A 136 -4.97 9.76 -4.03
C LEU A 136 -5.58 8.48 -4.64
N TRP A 137 -6.50 7.80 -3.93
CA TRP A 137 -7.22 6.65 -4.48
C TRP A 137 -7.97 7.00 -5.76
N PHE A 138 -8.66 8.15 -5.79
CA PHE A 138 -9.33 8.62 -6.99
C PHE A 138 -8.36 8.83 -8.16
N MET A 139 -7.20 9.45 -7.91
CA MET A 139 -6.16 9.64 -8.92
C MET A 139 -5.62 8.31 -9.46
N PHE A 140 -5.34 7.34 -8.60
CA PHE A 140 -4.92 5.99 -9.02
C PHE A 140 -5.98 5.31 -9.90
N LEU A 141 -7.26 5.36 -9.51
CA LEU A 141 -8.37 4.81 -10.31
C LEU A 141 -8.52 5.53 -11.66
N LEU A 142 -8.32 6.84 -11.71
CA LEU A 142 -8.31 7.60 -12.96
C LEU A 142 -7.15 7.19 -13.87
N LEU A 143 -5.95 6.95 -13.33
CA LEU A 143 -4.79 6.50 -14.10
C LEU A 143 -5.00 5.10 -14.69
N ILE A 144 -5.57 4.19 -13.90
CA ILE A 144 -5.99 2.86 -14.36
C ILE A 144 -6.98 3.00 -15.53
N SER A 145 -8.05 3.78 -15.34
CA SER A 145 -9.10 3.92 -16.35
C SER A 145 -8.60 4.53 -17.66
N LYS A 146 -7.74 5.57 -17.59
CA LYS A 146 -7.10 6.15 -18.79
C LYS A 146 -6.24 5.14 -19.53
N LYS A 147 -5.35 4.40 -18.85
CA LYS A 147 -4.47 3.42 -19.50
C LYS A 147 -5.24 2.25 -20.11
N ILE A 148 -6.35 1.83 -19.48
CA ILE A 148 -7.26 0.84 -20.05
C ILE A 148 -7.90 1.40 -21.33
N LEU A 149 -8.52 2.59 -21.26
CA LEU A 149 -9.21 3.22 -22.39
C LEU A 149 -8.30 3.53 -23.59
N PHE A 150 -7.03 3.88 -23.35
CA PHE A 150 -6.06 4.15 -24.42
C PHE A 150 -5.56 2.88 -25.13
N LYS A 151 -5.43 1.74 -24.42
CA LYS A 151 -4.95 0.48 -25.02
C LYS A 151 -6.05 -0.29 -25.74
N THR A 152 -7.30 -0.13 -25.33
CA THR A 152 -8.44 -0.75 -25.98
C THR A 152 -9.07 0.25 -26.94
N SER A 153 -8.72 0.19 -28.23
CA SER A 153 -9.38 0.96 -29.30
C SER A 153 -10.89 1.08 -29.05
N GLY A 154 -11.40 2.32 -28.90
CA GLY A 154 -12.64 2.70 -28.22
C GLY A 154 -13.99 2.15 -28.71
N LYS A 155 -14.05 0.98 -29.35
CA LYS A 155 -15.28 0.32 -29.83
C LYS A 155 -15.59 -1.03 -29.18
N PHE A 156 -14.61 -1.74 -28.61
CA PHE A 156 -14.82 -3.12 -28.13
C PHE A 156 -15.29 -3.26 -26.67
N LEU A 157 -15.14 -2.22 -25.85
CA LEU A 157 -15.48 -2.27 -24.42
C LEU A 157 -16.98 -2.14 -24.13
N LYS A 158 -17.76 -1.40 -24.92
CA LYS A 158 -19.17 -1.17 -24.52
C LYS A 158 -19.98 -2.47 -24.50
N LYS A 159 -19.96 -3.29 -25.55
CA LYS A 159 -20.83 -4.47 -25.60
C LYS A 159 -20.31 -5.68 -24.82
N SER A 160 -19.00 -5.93 -24.77
CA SER A 160 -18.44 -7.12 -24.10
C SER A 160 -18.30 -6.94 -22.58
N PHE A 161 -17.99 -5.72 -22.12
CA PHE A 161 -17.90 -5.39 -20.69
C PHE A 161 -19.30 -5.24 -20.09
N LEU A 162 -20.24 -4.55 -20.77
CA LEU A 162 -21.65 -4.51 -20.33
C LEU A 162 -22.27 -5.91 -20.35
N LYS A 163 -22.03 -6.72 -21.39
CA LYS A 163 -22.48 -8.12 -21.39
C LYS A 163 -21.80 -8.97 -20.33
N ARG A 164 -20.55 -8.72 -19.93
CA ARG A 164 -19.89 -9.41 -18.79
C ARG A 164 -20.45 -8.99 -17.44
N LEU A 165 -20.90 -7.74 -17.32
CA LEU A 165 -21.61 -7.25 -16.14
C LEU A 165 -23.04 -7.81 -16.07
N GLU A 166 -23.69 -8.03 -17.21
CA GLU A 166 -25.06 -8.57 -17.31
C GLU A 166 -25.13 -10.12 -17.35
N SER A 167 -24.12 -10.81 -17.90
CA SER A 167 -24.09 -12.26 -18.01
C SER A 167 -23.70 -12.87 -16.67
N LYS A 168 -24.71 -13.13 -15.86
CA LYS A 168 -24.69 -14.02 -14.70
C LYS A 168 -24.05 -15.38 -15.06
N SER A 169 -22.75 -15.49 -14.93
CA SER A 169 -22.27 -16.28 -13.81
C SER A 169 -22.07 -15.26 -12.71
N LYS A 170 -22.59 -15.47 -11.49
CA LYS A 170 -21.91 -14.83 -10.36
C LYS A 170 -20.46 -15.30 -10.56
N PRO A 171 -19.45 -14.44 -10.83
CA PRO A 171 -18.09 -14.88 -10.53
C PRO A 171 -18.22 -15.45 -9.12
N LYS A 172 -17.68 -16.64 -8.83
CA LYS A 172 -17.57 -17.12 -7.44
C LYS A 172 -17.03 -15.93 -6.69
N SER A 173 -17.92 -15.24 -5.97
CA SER A 173 -17.77 -13.80 -5.82
C SER A 173 -16.48 -13.61 -5.08
N TYR A 174 -15.53 -12.87 -5.66
CA TYR A 174 -14.49 -12.21 -4.89
C TYR A 174 -15.21 -11.67 -3.68
N ASP A 175 -15.05 -12.35 -2.56
CA ASP A 175 -15.88 -12.02 -1.43
C ASP A 175 -15.19 -10.78 -0.88
N VAL A 176 -15.60 -9.62 -1.42
CA VAL A 176 -15.17 -8.31 -0.96
C VAL A 176 -15.40 -8.22 0.54
N ASN A 177 -16.34 -9.01 1.09
CA ASN A 177 -16.54 -9.15 2.52
C ASN A 177 -15.35 -9.88 3.18
N LEU A 178 -14.85 -10.97 2.60
CA LEU A 178 -13.63 -11.67 3.06
C LEU A 178 -12.35 -10.86 2.84
N TRP A 179 -12.23 -10.11 1.74
CA TRP A 179 -11.10 -9.17 1.61
C TRP A 179 -11.22 -8.03 2.62
N SER A 180 -12.42 -7.50 2.86
CA SER A 180 -12.64 -6.46 3.86
C SER A 180 -12.46 -6.96 5.29
N SER A 181 -12.68 -8.25 5.55
CA SER A 181 -12.51 -8.86 6.88
C SER A 181 -11.08 -8.78 7.37
N THR A 182 -10.11 -8.68 6.44
CA THR A 182 -8.69 -8.48 6.76
C THR A 182 -8.39 -7.16 7.47
N PHE A 183 -9.23 -6.13 7.28
CA PHE A 183 -9.07 -4.82 7.92
C PHE A 183 -10.19 -4.55 8.94
N ARG A 184 -11.42 -5.01 8.66
CA ARG A 184 -12.62 -4.74 9.43
C ARG A 184 -13.40 -6.01 9.69
N ASN A 185 -13.69 -6.34 10.94
CA ASN A 185 -14.57 -7.46 11.24
C ASN A 185 -16.06 -7.06 11.24
N ASP A 186 -16.44 -6.03 10.47
CA ASP A 186 -17.81 -5.50 10.43
C ASP A 186 -18.47 -5.70 9.05
N ASN A 187 -19.79 -5.94 9.07
CA ASN A 187 -20.57 -6.20 7.86
C ASN A 187 -20.93 -4.92 7.07
N LYS A 188 -20.42 -3.75 7.47
CA LYS A 188 -20.92 -2.44 7.01
C LYS A 188 -20.59 -2.13 5.54
N TYR A 189 -19.52 -2.71 5.01
CA TYR A 189 -19.03 -2.47 3.64
C TYR A 189 -19.32 -3.63 2.68
N LYS A 190 -20.24 -4.53 3.04
CA LYS A 190 -20.57 -5.70 2.23
C LYS A 190 -20.87 -5.31 0.77
N GLY A 191 -20.08 -5.86 -0.15
CA GLY A 191 -20.21 -5.62 -1.60
C GLY A 191 -19.82 -4.22 -2.11
N LYS A 192 -19.12 -3.37 -1.32
CA LYS A 192 -18.75 -1.99 -1.74
C LYS A 192 -17.22 -1.75 -1.72
N SER A 193 -16.47 -2.40 -2.61
CA SER A 193 -15.00 -2.33 -2.69
C SER A 193 -14.46 -0.90 -2.81
N LEU A 194 -15.07 -0.05 -3.65
CA LEU A 194 -14.66 1.35 -3.80
C LEU A 194 -14.89 2.17 -2.53
N SER A 195 -15.98 1.91 -1.81
CA SER A 195 -16.26 2.59 -0.54
C SER A 195 -15.23 2.22 0.52
N LEU A 196 -14.77 0.97 0.52
CA LEU A 196 -13.72 0.51 1.43
C LEU A 196 -12.37 1.16 1.08
N LEU A 197 -12.00 1.29 -0.19
CA LEU A 197 -10.75 2.00 -0.55
C LEU A 197 -10.78 3.47 -0.10
N LEU A 198 -11.93 4.14 -0.26
CA LEU A 198 -12.07 5.56 0.04
C LEU A 198 -12.31 5.88 1.51
N ASN A 199 -12.90 4.97 2.29
CA ASN A 199 -13.33 5.22 3.67
C ASN A 199 -12.95 4.09 4.66
N GLY A 200 -12.14 3.14 4.21
CA GLY A 200 -11.69 2.00 5.00
C GLY A 200 -10.63 2.39 6.01
N ASN A 201 -10.79 1.82 7.21
CA ASN A 201 -9.91 1.92 8.37
C ASN A 201 -10.06 0.60 9.13
N SER A 202 -9.09 0.26 9.97
CA SER A 202 -9.15 -0.94 10.78
C SER A 202 -10.10 -0.79 11.95
N THR A 203 -10.73 -1.90 12.33
CA THR A 203 -11.46 -2.03 13.60
C THR A 203 -10.60 -2.55 14.75
N ILE A 204 -9.33 -2.89 14.49
CA ILE A 204 -8.38 -3.30 15.53
C ILE A 204 -7.89 -2.05 16.26
N HIS A 205 -8.05 -2.04 17.58
CA HIS A 205 -7.64 -0.91 18.42
C HIS A 205 -6.12 -0.73 18.38
N GLU A 206 -5.68 0.52 18.30
CA GLU A 206 -4.27 0.93 18.23
C GLU A 206 -3.48 0.37 17.03
N ASN A 207 -4.17 -0.20 16.04
CA ASN A 207 -3.53 -0.62 14.81
C ASN A 207 -3.07 0.57 13.98
N TYR A 208 -1.95 0.41 13.27
CA TYR A 208 -1.35 1.46 12.46
C TYR A 208 -0.80 0.91 11.15
N PRO A 209 -0.72 1.76 10.12
CA PRO A 209 -0.15 1.39 8.83
C PRO A 209 1.34 1.08 8.96
N VAL A 210 1.78 0.04 8.26
CA VAL A 210 3.18 -0.34 8.11
C VAL A 210 3.48 -0.47 6.61
N VAL A 211 4.54 0.17 6.13
CA VAL A 211 5.05 -0.04 4.76
C VAL A 211 6.46 -0.58 4.83
N LEU A 212 6.71 -1.70 4.18
CA LEU A 212 8.02 -2.33 4.12
C LEU A 212 8.66 -2.01 2.77
N GLY A 213 9.88 -1.47 2.80
CA GLY A 213 10.72 -1.39 1.62
C GLY A 213 11.46 -2.70 1.42
N VAL A 214 11.53 -3.18 0.18
CA VAL A 214 12.29 -4.37 -0.21
C VAL A 214 13.50 -3.93 -1.01
N LYS A 215 14.68 -4.41 -0.60
CA LYS A 215 15.96 -4.09 -1.22
C LYS A 215 15.96 -4.42 -2.72
N ARG A 216 16.59 -3.54 -3.50
CA ARG A 216 16.71 -3.67 -4.95
C ARG A 216 17.43 -4.96 -5.35
N ASN A 217 16.96 -5.61 -6.41
CA ASN A 217 17.51 -6.85 -6.96
C ASN A 217 17.51 -8.06 -5.98
N GLN A 218 16.74 -8.03 -4.90
CA GLN A 218 16.69 -9.13 -3.92
C GLN A 218 15.55 -10.14 -4.15
N ILE A 219 14.59 -9.80 -5.02
CA ILE A 219 13.36 -10.57 -5.25
C ILE A 219 13.06 -10.64 -6.74
N GLN A 220 12.77 -11.84 -7.23
CA GLN A 220 12.26 -12.04 -8.59
C GLN A 220 10.74 -11.85 -8.61
N THR A 221 10.24 -11.12 -9.60
CA THR A 221 8.79 -10.95 -9.80
C THR A 221 8.25 -11.91 -10.86
N LEU A 222 7.01 -12.35 -10.66
CA LEU A 222 6.24 -13.14 -11.60
C LEU A 222 5.86 -12.30 -12.82
N ASN A 223 5.85 -12.94 -13.98
CA ASN A 223 5.44 -12.26 -15.20
C ASN A 223 3.91 -12.14 -15.29
N LEU A 224 3.40 -10.92 -15.15
CA LEU A 224 1.97 -10.60 -15.28
C LEU A 224 1.56 -10.13 -16.70
N ASP A 225 2.27 -10.54 -17.76
CA ASP A 225 2.09 -9.99 -19.14
C ASP A 225 0.64 -10.08 -19.64
N ASN A 226 -0.08 -11.11 -19.21
CA ASN A 226 -1.49 -11.31 -19.55
C ASN A 226 -2.44 -10.27 -18.90
N LYS A 227 -1.95 -9.41 -18.00
CA LYS A 227 -2.72 -8.44 -17.21
C LYS A 227 -2.00 -7.08 -17.10
N PRO A 228 -1.82 -6.36 -18.21
CA PRO A 228 -0.98 -5.15 -18.27
C PRO A 228 -1.50 -3.96 -17.44
N HIS A 229 -2.74 -4.01 -16.93
CA HIS A 229 -3.31 -2.97 -16.05
C HIS A 229 -2.92 -3.16 -14.59
N PHE A 230 -2.73 -4.40 -14.13
CA PHE A 230 -2.25 -4.69 -12.78
C PHE A 230 -0.77 -4.34 -12.62
N LYS A 231 0.05 -4.61 -13.65
CA LYS A 231 1.49 -4.23 -13.69
C LYS A 231 1.78 -2.75 -13.41
N ILE A 232 0.78 -1.88 -13.54
CA ILE A 232 0.98 -0.44 -13.35
C ILE A 232 1.27 -0.13 -11.87
N PHE A 233 0.64 -0.85 -10.95
CA PHE A 233 0.73 -0.57 -9.51
C PHE A 233 1.14 -1.79 -8.70
N GLU A 234 1.05 -2.98 -9.26
CA GLU A 234 1.25 -4.23 -8.55
C GLU A 234 2.29 -5.11 -9.25
N SER A 235 3.15 -5.68 -8.44
CA SER A 235 4.11 -6.73 -8.77
C SER A 235 3.85 -7.90 -7.82
N ARG A 236 4.18 -9.11 -8.25
CA ARG A 236 3.94 -10.32 -7.46
C ARG A 236 5.19 -11.16 -7.41
N THR A 237 5.43 -11.82 -6.30
CA THR A 237 6.49 -12.83 -6.15
C THR A 237 5.95 -14.06 -5.43
N ASP A 238 6.47 -15.22 -5.77
CA ASP A 238 6.26 -16.49 -5.05
C ASP A 238 7.46 -16.83 -4.14
N GLN A 239 8.42 -15.90 -3.99
CA GLN A 239 9.56 -16.04 -3.10
C GLN A 239 9.29 -15.38 -1.76
N SER A 240 9.66 -16.04 -0.66
CA SER A 240 9.65 -15.42 0.65
C SER A 240 10.60 -14.22 0.72
N ILE A 241 10.16 -13.17 1.40
CA ILE A 241 10.93 -11.97 1.67
C ILE A 241 11.43 -12.05 3.10
N LEU A 242 12.64 -12.57 3.26
CA LEU A 242 13.28 -12.70 4.57
C LEU A 242 13.60 -11.32 5.18
N PRO A 243 13.70 -11.19 6.52
CA PRO A 243 13.92 -9.91 7.19
C PRO A 243 15.13 -9.13 6.66
N GLU A 244 16.22 -9.81 6.32
CA GLU A 244 17.44 -9.19 5.78
C GLU A 244 17.26 -8.56 4.39
N LYS A 245 16.19 -8.91 3.68
CA LYS A 245 15.82 -8.31 2.38
C LYS A 245 15.01 -7.03 2.53
N ILE A 246 14.59 -6.68 3.75
CA ILE A 246 13.88 -5.43 4.04
C ILE A 246 14.90 -4.29 4.04
N SER A 247 14.64 -3.24 3.26
CA SER A 247 15.51 -2.06 3.19
C SER A 247 15.20 -1.06 4.31
N HIS A 248 13.92 -0.92 4.67
CA HIS A 248 13.44 -0.05 5.74
C HIS A 248 11.99 -0.38 6.09
N ILE A 249 11.54 0.13 7.23
CA ILE A 249 10.14 0.04 7.70
C ILE A 249 9.60 1.46 7.84
N GLN A 250 8.40 1.71 7.31
CA GLN A 250 7.71 2.99 7.46
C GLN A 250 6.53 2.82 8.42
N VAL A 251 6.47 3.65 9.46
CA VAL A 251 5.40 3.68 10.46
C VAL A 251 5.06 5.14 10.80
N PRO A 252 3.91 5.42 11.43
CA PRO A 252 3.63 6.77 11.93
C PRO A 252 4.72 7.25 12.89
N PHE A 253 5.02 8.55 12.89
CA PHE A 253 6.07 9.15 13.73
C PHE A 253 5.95 8.76 15.21
N LYS A 254 4.73 8.73 15.74
CA LYS A 254 4.42 8.33 17.13
C LYS A 254 4.72 6.85 17.44
N LYS A 255 5.00 6.02 16.43
CA LYS A 255 5.23 4.58 16.53
C LYS A 255 6.69 4.18 16.30
N ILE A 256 7.58 5.14 16.09
CA ILE A 256 9.01 4.89 15.86
C ILE A 256 9.65 4.17 17.05
N ASP A 257 9.51 4.72 18.27
CA ASP A 257 10.15 4.13 19.47
C ASP A 257 9.66 2.70 19.74
N GLU A 258 8.34 2.49 19.64
CA GLU A 258 7.72 1.16 19.76
C GLU A 258 8.29 0.18 18.72
N THR A 259 8.45 0.64 17.48
CA THR A 259 8.98 -0.19 16.38
C THR A 259 10.47 -0.48 16.57
N GLN A 260 11.24 0.50 17.06
CA GLN A 260 12.66 0.32 17.35
C GLN A 260 12.89 -0.71 18.45
N ILE A 261 12.08 -0.68 19.51
CA ILE A 261 12.10 -1.68 20.58
C ILE A 261 11.74 -3.07 20.05
N LEU A 262 10.81 -3.16 19.09
CA LEU A 262 10.47 -4.45 18.50
C LEU A 262 11.63 -5.01 17.66
N ILE A 263 12.21 -4.20 16.77
CA ILE A 263 13.31 -4.60 15.88
C ILE A 263 14.52 -5.06 16.67
N SER A 264 14.85 -4.39 17.78
CA SER A 264 16.02 -4.74 18.60
C SER A 264 15.91 -6.11 19.29
N LYS A 265 14.71 -6.69 19.42
CA LYS A 265 14.54 -8.05 19.96
C LYS A 265 15.05 -9.14 19.02
N PHE A 266 15.23 -8.83 17.74
CA PHE A 266 15.57 -9.79 16.69
C PHE A 266 16.99 -9.57 16.14
N ASP A 267 17.80 -8.71 16.78
CA ASP A 267 19.16 -8.36 16.35
C ASP A 267 19.24 -7.89 14.87
N LEU A 268 18.19 -7.18 14.41
CA LEU A 268 18.08 -6.65 13.06
C LEU A 268 18.45 -5.17 13.01
N GLU A 269 19.21 -4.77 12.00
CA GLU A 269 19.54 -3.37 11.71
C GLU A 269 18.71 -2.85 10.53
N ILE A 270 17.40 -2.69 10.75
CA ILE A 270 16.47 -2.18 9.73
C ILE A 270 16.14 -0.72 10.03
N PRO A 271 16.46 0.23 9.12
CA PRO A 271 16.09 1.63 9.26
C PRO A 271 14.58 1.81 9.40
N ILE A 272 14.16 2.72 10.27
CA ILE A 272 12.75 3.10 10.44
C ILE A 272 12.56 4.53 9.93
N LEU A 273 11.61 4.72 9.02
CA LEU A 273 11.26 6.02 8.47
C LEU A 273 9.86 6.45 8.91
N PRO A 274 9.68 7.66 9.48
CA PRO A 274 8.35 8.18 9.74
C PRO A 274 7.57 8.39 8.44
N LEU A 275 6.32 7.91 8.41
CA LEU A 275 5.42 8.14 7.28
C LEU A 275 5.26 9.64 7.00
N GLU A 276 5.14 10.45 8.03
CA GLU A 276 4.97 11.90 7.92
C GLU A 276 6.18 12.59 7.28
N TYR A 277 7.40 12.12 7.54
CA TYR A 277 8.61 12.65 6.90
C TYR A 277 8.63 12.31 5.41
N LEU A 278 8.15 11.12 5.05
CA LEU A 278 8.01 10.71 3.66
C LEU A 278 6.88 11.46 2.93
N GLU A 279 5.87 11.94 3.66
CA GLU A 279 4.84 12.83 3.12
C GLU A 279 5.40 14.23 2.87
N LEU A 280 6.26 14.75 3.76
CA LEU A 280 6.99 15.99 3.52
C LEU A 280 7.91 15.86 2.31
N TYR A 281 8.67 14.76 2.23
CA TYR A 281 9.51 14.47 1.06
C TYR A 281 8.69 14.47 -0.24
N ASN A 282 7.52 13.80 -0.25
CA ASN A 282 6.60 13.80 -1.39
C ASN A 282 6.09 15.19 -1.78
N PHE A 283 5.92 16.11 -0.82
CA PHE A 283 5.48 17.49 -1.10
C PHE A 283 6.49 18.24 -1.99
N HIS A 284 7.78 17.90 -1.90
CA HIS A 284 8.84 18.47 -2.73
C HIS A 284 8.96 17.82 -4.11
N LEU A 285 8.24 16.73 -4.36
CA LEU A 285 8.21 16.05 -5.66
C LEU A 285 7.12 16.62 -6.57
N ARG A 286 7.33 16.50 -7.88
CA ARG A 286 6.28 16.75 -8.88
C ARG A 286 5.19 15.70 -8.76
N LEU A 287 3.94 16.09 -9.08
CA LEU A 287 2.82 15.16 -9.03
C LEU A 287 3.04 13.92 -9.91
N SER A 288 3.71 14.05 -11.06
CA SER A 288 4.01 12.89 -11.94
C SER A 288 4.91 11.85 -11.26
N GLN A 289 5.90 12.31 -10.48
CA GLN A 289 6.84 11.43 -9.78
C GLN A 289 6.14 10.56 -8.73
N LEU A 290 5.08 11.09 -8.09
CA LEU A 290 4.26 10.33 -7.14
C LEU A 290 3.55 9.12 -7.76
N PHE A 291 3.28 9.15 -9.07
CA PHE A 291 2.47 8.13 -9.76
C PHE A 291 3.26 7.25 -10.72
N GLU A 292 4.45 7.65 -11.15
CA GLU A 292 5.26 6.93 -12.15
C GLU A 292 6.14 5.82 -11.54
N GLY A 293 6.32 5.79 -10.21
CA GLY A 293 6.94 4.66 -9.51
C GLY A 293 8.47 4.68 -9.47
N ASP A 294 9.10 5.81 -9.79
CA ASP A 294 10.54 6.03 -9.67
C ASP A 294 10.81 7.09 -8.60
N CYS A 295 10.92 6.65 -7.34
CA CYS A 295 11.58 7.37 -6.25
C CYS A 295 12.44 6.36 -5.50
#